data_AF-A0A852SNN8-F1
#
_entry.id   AF-A0A852SNN8-F1
#
_cell.length_a   1.000
_cell.length_b   1.000
_cell.length_c   1.000
_cell.angle_alpha   90.00
_cell.angle_beta   90.00
_cell.angle_gamma   90.00
#
_symmetry.space_group_name_H-M   'P 1'
#
loop_
_entity.id
_entity.type
_entity.pdbx_description
1 polymer ?
#
loop_
_entity_poly.entity_id
_entity_poly.type
_entity_poly.pdbx_seq_one_letter_code
_entity_poly.pdbx_strand_id
1 'polypeptide(L)'
;MSSTSSTTLALPSTVKLLLTSIDSADAAPASLTSIDRLHYVTSAVLGYAVKAGWVSSNPAAGVKLPASQKAEQIYLNFEEVESLADAAEAAGTQSDRALVLLLAYSGLRINEALALTVADVDITTRRVSVRRTWTIDAAGARKLGMPKTGERRVVPLVSFIVEELKPLLDGRTDDEYVFRAQSGQAVHDHNWRPRVWAKAVAGRASTRWV
;
A
#
# COMPACT_ATOMS: atom_id res chain seq x y z
N MET A 1 -31.57 -29.17 2.30
CA MET A 1 -31.30 -29.28 0.85
C MET A 1 -31.49 -27.89 0.26
N SER A 2 -30.41 -27.12 0.17
CA SER A 2 -30.44 -25.73 -0.28
C SER A 2 -29.47 -25.62 -1.45
N SER A 3 -30.01 -25.46 -2.65
CA SER A 3 -29.25 -25.37 -3.89
C SER A 3 -28.55 -24.01 -3.99
N THR A 4 -27.23 -24.00 -4.04
CA THR A 4 -26.44 -22.85 -4.49
C THR A 4 -26.49 -22.79 -6.01
N SER A 5 -27.32 -21.89 -6.54
CA SER A 5 -27.36 -21.57 -7.97
C SER A 5 -26.08 -20.82 -8.37
N SER A 6 -25.15 -21.55 -9.00
CA SER A 6 -23.99 -20.96 -9.68
C SER A 6 -24.47 -20.11 -10.86
N THR A 7 -24.36 -18.80 -10.74
CA THR A 7 -24.71 -17.87 -11.82
C THR A 7 -23.54 -17.82 -12.80
N THR A 8 -23.62 -18.65 -13.84
CA THR A 8 -22.70 -18.64 -14.98
C THR A 8 -22.92 -17.36 -15.79
N LEU A 9 -22.17 -16.30 -15.47
CA LEU A 9 -22.10 -15.12 -16.34
C LEU A 9 -21.38 -15.53 -17.64
N ALA A 10 -22.05 -15.40 -18.78
CA ALA A 10 -21.47 -15.66 -20.09
C ALA A 10 -20.42 -14.58 -20.43
N LEU A 11 -19.17 -14.83 -20.02
CA LEU A 11 -18.02 -14.02 -20.41
C LEU A 11 -17.67 -14.30 -21.89
N PRO A 12 -17.34 -13.27 -22.70
CA PRO A 12 -16.86 -13.46 -24.07
C PRO A 12 -15.68 -14.44 -24.12
N SER A 13 -15.64 -15.31 -25.14
CA SER A 13 -14.68 -16.42 -25.27
C SER A 13 -13.21 -15.99 -25.09
N THR A 14 -12.85 -14.77 -25.48
CA THR A 14 -11.52 -14.18 -25.31
C THR A 14 -11.16 -13.92 -23.85
N VAL A 15 -12.11 -13.45 -23.04
CA VAL A 15 -11.91 -13.24 -21.59
C VAL A 15 -11.81 -14.56 -20.87
N LYS A 16 -12.62 -15.54 -21.30
CA LYS A 16 -12.56 -16.90 -20.77
C LYS A 16 -11.20 -17.54 -21.03
N LEU A 17 -10.64 -17.40 -22.24
CA LEU A 17 -9.30 -17.90 -22.56
C LEU A 17 -8.19 -17.23 -21.75
N LEU A 18 -8.25 -15.91 -21.58
CA LEU A 18 -7.29 -15.17 -20.74
C LEU A 18 -7.36 -15.60 -19.27
N LEU A 19 -8.57 -15.69 -18.70
CA LEU A 19 -8.78 -16.17 -17.33
C LEU A 19 -8.35 -17.63 -17.16
N THR A 20 -8.68 -18.51 -18.11
CA THR A 20 -8.30 -19.93 -18.05
C THR A 20 -6.78 -20.10 -18.13
N SER A 21 -6.06 -19.26 -18.88
CA SER A 21 -4.59 -19.29 -18.94
C SER A 21 -3.91 -18.77 -17.67
N ILE A 22 -4.59 -17.93 -16.90
CA ILE A 22 -4.09 -17.39 -15.61
C ILE A 22 -4.39 -18.38 -14.47
N ASP A 23 -5.56 -19.02 -14.49
CA ASP A 23 -5.95 -20.04 -13.50
C ASP A 23 -5.15 -21.36 -13.67
N SER A 24 -4.61 -21.65 -14.86
CA SER A 24 -3.76 -22.84 -15.10
C SER A 24 -2.37 -22.76 -14.48
N ALA A 25 -2.03 -21.66 -13.80
CA ALA A 25 -0.71 -21.42 -13.20
C ALA A 25 -0.74 -21.47 -11.66
N ASP A 26 -1.37 -22.49 -11.04
CA ASP A 26 -1.37 -22.78 -9.58
C ASP A 26 -1.53 -21.56 -8.63
N ALA A 27 -2.09 -20.46 -9.13
CA ALA A 27 -2.18 -19.19 -8.43
C ALA A 27 -3.58 -19.02 -7.86
N ALA A 28 -3.67 -18.40 -6.68
CA ALA A 28 -4.96 -18.00 -6.11
C ALA A 28 -5.75 -17.17 -7.16
N PRO A 29 -7.09 -17.31 -7.22
CA PRO A 29 -7.91 -16.65 -8.23
C PRO A 29 -7.65 -15.14 -8.23
N ALA A 30 -7.33 -14.60 -9.40
CA ALA A 30 -6.98 -13.19 -9.54
C ALA A 30 -8.14 -12.28 -9.12
N SER A 31 -7.86 -11.25 -8.32
CA SER A 31 -8.88 -10.27 -7.92
C SER A 31 -9.48 -9.56 -9.14
N LEU A 32 -10.74 -9.09 -9.05
CA LEU A 32 -11.39 -8.33 -10.14
C LEU A 32 -10.54 -7.12 -10.59
N THR A 33 -9.85 -6.47 -9.66
CA THR A 33 -8.92 -5.37 -9.94
C THR A 33 -7.69 -5.85 -10.73
N SER A 34 -7.20 -7.06 -10.46
CA SER A 34 -6.10 -7.66 -11.23
C SER A 34 -6.55 -7.99 -12.65
N ILE A 35 -7.78 -8.50 -12.81
CA ILE A 35 -8.39 -8.80 -14.12
C ILE A 35 -8.56 -7.51 -14.93
N ASP A 36 -9.07 -6.45 -14.31
CA ASP A 36 -9.24 -5.14 -14.93
C ASP A 36 -7.90 -4.56 -15.43
N ARG A 37 -6.86 -4.60 -14.59
CA ARG A 37 -5.51 -4.16 -14.98
C ARG A 37 -4.93 -4.99 -16.13
N LEU A 38 -5.09 -6.31 -16.08
CA LEU A 38 -4.58 -7.18 -17.13
C LEU A 38 -5.28 -6.93 -18.46
N HIS A 39 -6.61 -6.82 -18.44
CA HIS A 39 -7.40 -6.47 -19.62
C HIS A 39 -6.99 -5.10 -20.17
N TYR A 40 -6.81 -4.10 -19.30
CA TYR A 40 -6.34 -2.77 -19.69
C TYR A 40 -5.00 -2.83 -20.43
N VAL A 41 -3.99 -3.52 -19.87
CA VAL A 41 -2.67 -3.67 -20.49
C VAL A 41 -2.77 -4.43 -21.81
N THR A 42 -3.52 -5.54 -21.83
CA THR A 42 -3.71 -6.38 -23.03
C THR A 42 -4.36 -5.58 -24.16
N SER A 43 -5.43 -4.84 -23.84
CA SER A 43 -6.13 -3.99 -24.80
C SER A 43 -5.24 -2.86 -25.32
N ALA A 44 -4.38 -2.28 -24.48
CA ALA A 44 -3.42 -1.26 -24.89
C ALA A 44 -2.37 -1.82 -25.87
N VAL A 45 -1.80 -3.00 -25.59
CA VAL A 45 -0.82 -3.67 -26.46
C VAL A 45 -1.43 -4.04 -27.81
N LEU A 46 -2.62 -4.65 -27.81
CA LEU A 46 -3.32 -5.01 -29.05
C LEU A 46 -3.78 -3.76 -29.83
N GLY A 47 -4.18 -2.69 -29.13
CA GLY A 47 -4.47 -1.40 -29.75
C GLY A 47 -3.25 -0.79 -30.44
N TYR A 48 -2.06 -0.92 -29.85
CA TYR A 48 -0.81 -0.54 -30.52
C TYR A 48 -0.53 -1.41 -31.75
N ALA A 49 -0.70 -2.73 -31.65
CA ALA A 49 -0.47 -3.66 -32.75
C ALA A 49 -1.39 -3.40 -33.96
N VAL A 50 -2.65 -2.99 -33.72
CA VAL A 50 -3.57 -2.54 -34.78
C VAL A 50 -3.03 -1.28 -35.46
N LYS A 51 -2.61 -0.27 -34.70
CA LYS A 51 -2.05 0.98 -35.24
C LYS A 51 -0.76 0.73 -36.05
N ALA A 52 0.03 -0.26 -35.65
CA ALA A 52 1.24 -0.68 -36.36
C ALA A 52 0.95 -1.58 -37.58
N GLY A 53 -0.31 -1.97 -37.82
CA GLY A 53 -0.72 -2.82 -38.94
C GLY A 53 -0.36 -4.30 -38.79
N TRP A 54 0.06 -4.75 -37.61
CA TRP A 54 0.44 -6.15 -37.35
C TRP A 54 -0.76 -7.08 -37.19
N VAL A 55 -1.86 -6.54 -36.68
CA VAL A 55 -3.14 -7.25 -36.55
C VAL A 55 -4.26 -6.37 -37.10
N SER A 56 -5.30 -7.00 -37.64
CA SER A 56 -6.42 -6.29 -38.27
C SER A 56 -7.40 -5.68 -37.26
N SER A 57 -7.44 -6.19 -36.03
CA SER A 57 -8.38 -5.73 -35.00
C SER A 57 -7.89 -6.06 -33.59
N ASN A 58 -8.43 -5.35 -32.59
CA ASN A 58 -8.15 -5.59 -31.18
C ASN A 58 -9.29 -6.42 -30.56
N PRO A 59 -9.10 -7.72 -30.30
CA PRO A 59 -10.14 -8.58 -29.71
C PRO A 59 -10.47 -8.25 -28.25
N ALA A 60 -9.63 -7.48 -27.56
CA ALA A 60 -9.91 -7.01 -26.20
C ALA A 60 -10.72 -5.71 -26.18
N ALA A 61 -10.89 -5.04 -27.32
CA ALA A 61 -11.68 -3.81 -27.42
C ALA A 61 -13.17 -4.10 -27.20
N GLY A 62 -13.85 -3.24 -26.42
CA GLY A 62 -15.29 -3.34 -26.18
C GLY A 62 -15.73 -4.48 -25.24
N VAL A 63 -14.79 -5.26 -24.73
CA VAL A 63 -15.06 -6.28 -23.70
C VAL A 63 -15.54 -5.59 -22.42
N LYS A 64 -16.73 -5.95 -21.96
CA LYS A 64 -17.27 -5.51 -20.67
C LYS A 64 -16.78 -6.44 -19.57
N LEU A 65 -16.02 -5.90 -18.63
CA LEU A 65 -15.59 -6.63 -17.44
C LEU A 65 -16.62 -6.51 -16.31
N PRO A 66 -16.65 -7.48 -15.37
CA PRO A 66 -17.40 -7.33 -14.14
C PRO A 66 -16.93 -6.07 -13.40
N ALA A 67 -17.87 -5.23 -12.97
CA ALA A 67 -17.51 -4.06 -12.18
C ALA A 67 -16.90 -4.51 -10.84
N SER A 68 -15.69 -4.02 -10.55
CA SER A 68 -15.14 -4.12 -9.21
C SER A 68 -15.95 -3.21 -8.30
N GLN A 69 -16.62 -3.79 -7.30
CA GLN A 69 -17.21 -2.99 -6.23
C GLN A 69 -16.07 -2.32 -5.48
N LYS A 70 -16.07 -0.99 -5.44
CA LYS A 70 -15.16 -0.27 -4.55
C LYS A 70 -15.54 -0.65 -3.13
N ALA A 71 -14.60 -1.21 -2.39
CA ALA A 71 -14.77 -1.39 -0.96
C ALA A 71 -15.17 -0.05 -0.34
N GLU A 72 -16.13 -0.08 0.58
CA GLU A 72 -16.52 1.10 1.34
C GLU A 72 -15.29 1.68 2.04
N GLN A 73 -15.10 3.00 1.90
CA GLN A 73 -13.99 3.65 2.57
C GLN A 73 -14.36 3.82 4.04
N ILE A 74 -13.69 3.07 4.91
CA ILE A 74 -13.87 3.19 6.35
C ILE A 74 -12.97 4.30 6.87
N TYR A 75 -13.58 5.28 7.55
CA TYR A 75 -12.88 6.40 8.15
C TYR A 75 -12.76 6.17 9.66
N LEU A 76 -11.54 6.22 10.17
CA LEU A 76 -11.27 6.08 11.60
C LEU A 76 -11.58 7.39 12.33
N ASN A 77 -12.25 7.29 13.47
CA ASN A 77 -12.27 8.38 14.45
C ASN A 77 -10.97 8.42 15.29
N PHE A 78 -10.83 9.42 16.16
CA PHE A 78 -9.64 9.61 16.99
C PHE A 78 -9.35 8.41 17.91
N GLU A 79 -10.34 7.92 18.65
CA GLU A 79 -10.22 6.77 19.54
C GLU A 79 -9.87 5.50 18.75
N GLU A 80 -10.43 5.40 17.54
CA GLU A 80 -10.11 4.34 16.61
C GLU A 80 -8.66 4.46 16.13
N VAL A 81 -8.11 5.64 15.86
CA VAL A 81 -6.68 5.73 15.51
C VAL A 81 -5.81 5.31 16.70
N GLU A 82 -6.13 5.75 17.92
CA GLU A 82 -5.37 5.43 19.12
C GLU A 82 -5.31 3.93 19.40
N SER A 83 -6.46 3.24 19.47
CA SER A 83 -6.38 1.79 19.76
C SER A 83 -5.87 0.96 18.58
N LEU A 84 -5.79 1.51 17.36
CA LEU A 84 -5.04 0.87 16.28
C LEU A 84 -3.52 1.00 16.50
N ALA A 85 -3.08 2.15 17.00
CA ALA A 85 -1.68 2.38 17.36
C ALA A 85 -1.27 1.51 18.55
N ASP A 86 -2.11 1.37 19.58
CA ASP A 86 -1.91 0.44 20.71
C ASP A 86 -1.77 -1.01 20.22
N ALA A 87 -2.65 -1.44 19.30
CA ALA A 87 -2.61 -2.79 18.74
C ALA A 87 -1.36 -3.03 17.88
N ALA A 88 -0.87 -2.00 17.18
CA ALA A 88 0.39 -2.07 16.44
C ALA A 88 1.60 -2.18 17.39
N GLU A 89 1.58 -1.48 18.52
CA GLU A 89 2.59 -1.63 19.57
C GLU A 89 2.61 -3.05 20.12
N ALA A 90 1.44 -3.58 20.49
CA ALA A 90 1.31 -4.93 21.04
C ALA A 90 1.75 -6.02 20.05
N ALA A 91 1.60 -5.79 18.74
CA ALA A 91 2.05 -6.70 17.70
C ALA A 91 3.55 -6.56 17.35
N GLY A 92 4.17 -5.46 17.76
CA GLY A 92 5.53 -5.08 17.38
C GLY A 92 6.24 -4.34 18.52
N THR A 93 6.43 -3.04 18.36
CA THR A 93 7.20 -2.18 19.27
C THR A 93 6.58 -0.77 19.35
N GLN A 94 7.06 0.05 20.29
CA GLN A 94 6.69 1.48 20.36
C GLN A 94 6.96 2.23 19.03
N SER A 95 7.96 1.80 18.25
CA SER A 95 8.25 2.33 16.91
C SER A 95 7.06 2.14 15.96
N ASP A 96 6.35 1.01 16.09
CA ASP A 96 5.18 0.69 15.26
C ASP A 96 3.97 1.53 15.65
N ARG A 97 3.78 1.83 16.94
CA ARG A 97 2.80 2.79 17.44
C ARG A 97 3.03 4.16 16.81
N ALA A 98 4.23 4.70 16.96
CA ALA A 98 4.62 6.00 16.45
C ALA A 98 4.45 6.08 14.92
N LEU A 99 4.72 4.98 14.21
CA LEU A 99 4.50 4.91 12.76
C LEU A 99 3.02 5.04 12.40
N VAL A 100 2.12 4.32 13.09
CA VAL A 100 0.67 4.41 12.85
C VAL A 100 0.16 5.82 13.12
N LEU A 101 0.53 6.41 14.26
CA LEU A 101 0.13 7.78 14.61
C LEU A 101 0.68 8.79 13.59
N LEU A 102 1.95 8.69 13.21
CA LEU A 102 2.53 9.56 12.20
C LEU A 102 1.71 9.47 10.90
N LEU A 103 1.41 8.28 10.39
CA LEU A 103 0.66 8.11 9.15
C LEU A 103 -0.75 8.70 9.25
N ALA A 104 -1.45 8.46 10.36
CA ALA A 104 -2.83 8.91 10.56
C ALA A 104 -2.94 10.44 10.60
N TYR A 105 -2.00 11.12 11.26
CA TYR A 105 -2.12 12.56 11.53
C TYR A 105 -1.29 13.46 10.61
N SER A 106 -0.31 12.92 9.89
CA SER A 106 0.54 13.72 8.97
C SER A 106 0.22 13.51 7.50
N GLY A 107 -0.56 12.47 7.15
CA GLY A 107 -0.89 12.15 5.76
C GLY A 107 0.32 11.73 4.92
N LEU A 108 1.42 11.33 5.55
CA LEU A 108 2.58 10.74 4.87
C LEU A 108 2.18 9.39 4.25
N ARG A 109 2.73 9.09 3.07
CA ARG A 109 2.65 7.72 2.55
C ARG A 109 3.57 6.82 3.38
N ILE A 110 3.22 5.55 3.53
CA ILE A 110 4.04 4.58 4.28
C ILE A 110 5.52 4.59 3.85
N ASN A 111 5.78 4.59 2.54
CA ASN A 111 7.14 4.57 2.02
C ASN A 111 7.87 5.92 2.14
N GLU A 112 7.15 7.03 2.36
CA GLU A 112 7.74 8.32 2.73
C GLU A 112 8.14 8.29 4.21
N ALA A 113 7.24 7.83 5.10
CA ALA A 113 7.50 7.70 6.53
C ALA A 113 8.68 6.74 6.82
N LEU A 114 8.71 5.58 6.17
CA LEU A 114 9.80 4.60 6.31
C LEU A 114 11.13 5.06 5.69
N ALA A 115 11.14 6.14 4.91
CA ALA A 115 12.35 6.73 4.34
C ALA A 115 12.89 7.92 5.17
N LEU A 116 12.21 8.29 6.27
CA LEU A 116 12.65 9.37 7.14
C LEU A 116 13.92 8.97 7.88
N THR A 117 14.88 9.89 7.85
CA THR A 117 16.07 9.86 8.69
C THR A 117 15.90 10.80 9.88
N VAL A 118 16.74 10.69 10.90
CA VAL A 118 16.71 11.58 12.08
C VAL A 118 16.82 13.04 11.65
N ALA A 119 17.68 13.37 10.68
CA ALA A 119 17.81 14.72 10.13
C ALA A 119 16.57 15.27 9.40
N ASP A 120 15.61 14.41 9.06
CA ASP A 120 14.37 14.85 8.42
C ASP A 120 13.32 15.31 9.45
N VAL A 121 13.53 15.07 10.75
CA VAL A 121 12.58 15.39 11.82
C VAL A 121 13.12 16.53 12.70
N ASP A 122 12.46 17.68 12.63
CA ASP A 122 12.74 18.81 13.51
C ASP A 122 11.70 18.83 14.65
N ILE A 123 12.12 18.38 15.83
CA ILE A 123 11.28 18.35 17.04
C ILE A 123 11.03 19.75 17.62
N THR A 124 11.92 20.71 17.37
CA THR A 124 11.81 22.07 17.89
C THR A 124 10.75 22.85 17.13
N THR A 125 10.79 22.78 15.79
CA THR A 125 9.79 23.42 14.93
C THR A 125 8.58 22.53 14.64
N ARG A 126 8.59 21.28 15.13
CA ARG A 126 7.57 20.24 14.95
C ARG A 126 7.25 20.01 13.48
N ARG A 127 8.28 19.69 12.70
CA ARG A 127 8.18 19.56 11.25
C ARG A 127 8.93 18.34 10.76
N VAL A 128 8.38 17.70 9.72
CA VAL A 128 9.05 16.63 9.00
C VAL A 128 9.29 17.06 7.57
N SER A 129 10.54 16.91 7.13
CA SER A 129 10.96 17.13 5.74
C SER A 129 10.80 15.84 4.94
N VAL A 130 9.78 15.76 4.10
CA VAL A 130 9.60 14.61 3.19
C VAL A 130 10.49 14.80 1.97
N ARG A 131 11.69 14.21 2.01
CA ARG A 131 12.71 14.34 0.96
C ARG A 131 12.82 13.12 0.04
N ARG A 132 12.41 11.95 0.54
CA ARG A 132 12.67 10.65 -0.09
C ARG A 132 11.45 9.74 0.08
N THR A 133 11.36 8.74 -0.77
CA THR A 133 10.39 7.66 -0.63
C THR A 133 11.01 6.34 -1.09
N TRP A 134 10.64 5.24 -0.45
CA TRP A 134 11.00 3.91 -0.93
C TRP A 134 10.19 3.56 -2.17
N THR A 135 10.91 3.16 -3.22
CA THR A 135 10.35 2.70 -4.49
C THR A 135 11.05 1.43 -4.96
N ILE A 136 10.53 0.84 -6.02
CA ILE A 136 11.08 -0.34 -6.68
C ILE A 136 11.65 0.11 -8.02
N ASP A 137 12.87 -0.33 -8.34
CA ASP A 137 13.46 -0.08 -9.65
C ASP A 137 12.97 -1.06 -10.72
N ALA A 138 13.48 -0.91 -11.95
CA ALA A 138 13.10 -1.78 -13.05
C ALA A 138 13.52 -3.25 -12.85
N ALA A 139 14.51 -3.51 -11.99
CA ALA A 139 14.98 -4.84 -11.65
C ALA A 139 14.23 -5.46 -10.46
N GLY A 140 13.26 -4.75 -9.88
CA GLY A 140 12.53 -5.23 -8.70
C GLY A 140 13.24 -4.94 -7.38
N ALA A 141 14.38 -4.24 -7.38
CA ALA A 141 15.11 -3.92 -6.17
C ALA A 141 14.56 -2.67 -5.49
N ARG A 142 14.54 -2.69 -4.15
CA ARG A 142 14.14 -1.55 -3.33
C ARG A 142 15.21 -0.47 -3.40
N LYS A 143 14.82 0.75 -3.75
CA LYS A 143 15.70 1.92 -3.77
C LYS A 143 15.01 3.17 -3.22
N LEU A 144 15.82 4.15 -2.81
CA LEU A 144 15.32 5.49 -2.52
C LEU A 144 15.07 6.24 -3.82
N GLY A 145 13.91 6.85 -3.92
CA GLY A 145 13.52 7.74 -5.02
C GLY A 145 13.03 9.08 -4.50
N MET A 146 12.72 9.98 -5.45
CA MET A 146 12.00 11.21 -5.14
C MET A 146 10.52 10.91 -4.88
N PRO A 147 9.84 11.71 -4.02
CA PRO A 147 8.39 11.63 -3.87
C PRO A 147 7.70 11.71 -5.24
N LYS A 148 6.54 11.06 -5.39
CA LYS A 148 5.85 10.88 -6.68
C LYS A 148 5.54 12.20 -7.43
N THR A 149 5.55 13.33 -6.73
CA THR A 149 5.32 14.67 -7.29
C THR A 149 6.61 15.49 -7.50
N GLY A 150 7.79 14.94 -7.23
CA GLY A 150 9.09 15.62 -7.36
C GLY A 150 9.37 16.70 -6.32
N GLU A 151 8.36 17.29 -5.70
CA GLU A 151 8.53 18.35 -4.70
C GLU A 151 8.81 17.80 -3.30
N ARG A 152 9.94 18.23 -2.73
CA ARG A 152 10.21 18.13 -1.30
C ARG A 152 9.20 19.01 -0.58
N ARG A 153 8.51 18.45 0.42
CA ARG A 153 7.53 19.18 1.22
C ARG A 153 7.85 19.07 2.69
N VAL A 154 7.43 20.07 3.45
CA VAL A 154 7.52 20.08 4.91
C VAL A 154 6.12 19.89 5.47
N VAL A 155 5.98 18.90 6.35
CA VAL A 155 4.70 18.56 6.98
C VAL A 155 4.76 18.94 8.46
N PRO A 156 3.83 19.75 8.98
CA PRO A 156 3.77 20.06 10.40
C PRO A 156 3.33 18.82 11.21
N LEU A 157 3.88 18.67 12.40
CA LEU A 157 3.53 17.64 13.35
C LEU A 157 2.72 18.21 14.51
N VAL A 158 1.74 17.43 14.96
CA VAL A 158 1.03 17.68 16.21
C VAL A 158 1.94 17.34 17.39
N SER A 159 1.83 18.07 18.51
CA SER A 159 2.73 17.93 19.65
C SER A 159 2.85 16.51 20.20
N PHE A 160 1.74 15.78 20.34
CA PHE A 160 1.79 14.42 20.89
C PHE A 160 2.54 13.45 19.97
N ILE A 161 2.51 13.64 18.65
CA ILE A 161 3.29 12.83 17.70
C ILE A 161 4.78 13.11 17.89
N VAL A 162 5.15 14.35 18.17
CA VAL A 162 6.54 14.69 18.48
C VAL A 162 7.00 13.95 19.74
N GLU A 163 6.15 13.86 20.77
CA GLU A 163 6.47 13.08 21.97
C GLU A 163 6.65 11.57 21.67
N GLU A 164 5.84 11.01 20.77
CA GLU A 164 5.97 9.61 20.32
C GLU A 164 7.24 9.37 19.48
N LEU A 165 7.70 10.39 18.74
CA LEU A 165 8.91 10.29 17.93
C LEU A 165 10.20 10.49 18.74
N LYS A 166 10.18 11.29 19.82
CA LYS A 166 11.39 11.61 20.61
C LYS A 166 12.19 10.38 21.04
N PRO A 167 11.60 9.31 21.62
CA PRO A 167 12.36 8.11 22.00
C PRO A 167 13.02 7.40 20.81
N LEU A 168 12.50 7.59 19.59
CA LEU A 168 13.06 7.02 18.37
C LEU A 168 14.21 7.84 17.79
N LEU A 169 14.39 9.08 18.25
CA LEU A 169 15.44 9.99 17.78
C LEU A 169 16.58 10.12 18.79
N ASP A 170 16.31 9.88 20.08
CA ASP A 170 17.26 10.08 21.15
C ASP A 170 18.54 9.22 20.98
N GLY A 171 19.69 9.87 21.13
CA GLY A 171 21.00 9.24 20.97
C GLY A 171 21.36 8.73 19.56
N ARG A 172 20.60 9.09 18.52
CA ARG A 172 20.81 8.64 17.13
C ARG A 172 21.52 9.68 16.27
N THR A 173 22.21 9.22 15.24
CA THR A 173 22.85 10.09 14.24
C THR A 173 21.87 10.48 13.13
N ASP A 174 22.15 11.62 12.51
CA ASP A 174 21.33 12.26 11.49
C ASP A 174 20.94 11.37 10.30
N ASP A 175 21.81 10.42 9.93
CA ASP A 175 21.65 9.51 8.80
C ASP A 175 20.87 8.24 9.13
N GLU A 176 20.63 7.96 10.41
CA GLU A 176 19.87 6.78 10.83
C GLU A 176 18.38 6.94 10.50
N TYR A 177 17.74 5.84 10.12
CA TYR A 177 16.30 5.84 9.89
C TYR A 177 15.55 5.96 11.21
N VAL A 178 14.48 6.77 11.20
CA VAL A 178 13.55 6.89 12.33
C VAL A 178 12.93 5.53 12.64
N PHE A 179 12.37 4.89 11.60
CA PHE A 179 11.77 3.56 11.66
C PHE A 179 12.71 2.52 11.07
N ARG A 180 13.49 1.86 11.93
CA ARG A 180 14.50 0.86 11.53
C ARG A 180 14.22 -0.51 12.09
N ALA A 181 14.64 -1.54 11.36
CA ALA A 181 14.74 -2.90 11.85
C ALA A 181 15.95 -3.04 12.78
N GLN A 182 16.07 -4.19 13.45
CA GLN A 182 17.19 -4.51 14.34
C GLN A 182 18.56 -4.46 13.63
N SER A 183 18.59 -4.64 12.30
CA SER A 183 19.79 -4.48 11.47
C SER A 183 20.22 -3.03 11.24
N GLY A 184 19.49 -2.05 11.74
CA GLY A 184 19.72 -0.62 11.50
C GLY A 184 19.14 -0.10 10.17
N GLN A 185 18.73 -0.99 9.26
CA GLN A 185 18.11 -0.62 7.99
C GLN A 185 16.65 -0.19 8.18
N ALA A 186 16.16 0.66 7.28
CA ALA A 186 14.76 1.07 7.27
C ALA A 186 13.81 -0.14 7.28
N VAL A 187 12.77 -0.10 8.11
CA VAL A 187 11.69 -1.09 8.08
C VAL A 187 11.17 -1.22 6.64
N HIS A 188 10.90 -2.45 6.23
CA HIS A 188 10.33 -2.75 4.93
C HIS A 188 8.82 -2.94 5.04
N ASP A 189 8.05 -2.18 4.28
CA ASP A 189 6.59 -2.23 4.26
C ASP A 189 6.04 -3.63 3.95
N HIS A 190 6.63 -4.36 2.99
CA HIS A 190 6.33 -5.76 2.69
C HIS A 190 6.37 -6.67 3.93
N ASN A 191 7.33 -6.46 4.83
CA ASN A 191 7.46 -7.27 6.06
C ASN A 191 6.56 -6.73 7.17
N TRP A 192 6.47 -5.41 7.29
CA TRP A 192 5.70 -4.73 8.32
C TRP A 192 4.20 -5.00 8.20
N ARG A 193 3.68 -4.97 6.97
CA ARG A 193 2.25 -5.20 6.68
C ARG A 193 1.69 -6.50 7.25
N PRO A 194 2.24 -7.69 6.94
CA PRO A 194 1.73 -8.93 7.48
C PRO A 194 2.09 -9.14 8.96
N ARG A 195 3.23 -8.61 9.43
CA ARG A 195 3.73 -8.92 10.79
C ARG A 195 3.11 -8.07 11.88
N VAL A 196 2.80 -6.81 11.57
CA VAL A 196 2.32 -5.81 12.53
C VAL A 196 0.94 -5.33 12.11
N TRP A 197 0.83 -4.71 10.93
CA TRP A 197 -0.42 -4.05 10.51
C TRP A 197 -1.61 -5.01 10.42
N ALA A 198 -1.45 -6.17 9.77
CA ALA A 198 -2.53 -7.13 9.62
C ALA A 198 -3.03 -7.66 10.98
N LYS A 199 -2.12 -7.82 11.95
CA LYS A 199 -2.48 -8.24 13.31
C LYS A 199 -3.20 -7.13 14.07
N ALA A 200 -2.72 -5.89 13.96
CA ALA A 200 -3.33 -4.72 14.58
C ALA A 200 -4.76 -4.50 14.08
N VAL A 201 -4.99 -4.67 12.76
CA VAL A 201 -6.32 -4.59 12.16
C VAL A 201 -7.20 -5.78 12.57
N ALA A 202 -6.67 -7.01 12.54
CA ALA A 202 -7.43 -8.21 12.89
C ALA A 202 -7.88 -8.22 14.37
N GLY A 203 -7.07 -7.69 15.28
CA GLY A 203 -7.43 -7.53 16.70
C GLY A 203 -8.68 -6.68 16.94
N ARG A 204 -9.11 -5.91 15.93
CA ARG A 204 -10.31 -5.07 15.97
C ARG A 204 -11.50 -5.60 15.17
N ALA A 205 -11.33 -6.64 14.38
CA ALA A 205 -12.39 -7.17 13.52
C ALA A 205 -13.63 -7.66 14.29
N SER A 206 -13.60 -7.72 15.63
CA SER A 206 -14.79 -7.96 16.46
C SER A 206 -15.76 -6.78 16.53
N THR A 207 -15.35 -5.57 16.14
CA THR A 207 -16.15 -4.35 16.30
C THR A 207 -16.20 -3.56 14.99
N ARG A 208 -17.13 -3.88 14.08
CA ARG A 208 -17.55 -3.04 12.92
C ARG A 208 -16.72 -3.06 11.61
N TRP A 209 -15.69 -3.90 11.43
CA TRP A 209 -14.77 -3.81 10.26
C TRP A 209 -14.91 -4.94 9.21
N VAL A 210 -16.11 -5.47 8.97
CA VAL A 210 -16.37 -6.46 7.89
C VAL A 210 -17.41 -5.93 6.92
#